data_AF-A0A814JMH2-F1
#
_entry.id   AF-A0A814JMH2-F1
#
_cell.length_a   1.000
_cell.length_b   1.000
_cell.length_c   1.000
_cell.angle_alpha   90.00
_cell.angle_beta   90.00
_cell.angle_gamma   90.00
#
_symmetry.space_group_name_H-M   'P 1'
#
loop_
_entity.id
_entity.type
_entity.pdbx_description
1 polymer ?
#
loop_
_entity_poly.entity_id
_entity_poly.type
_entity_poly.pdbx_seq_one_letter_code
_entity_poly.pdbx_strand_id
1 'polypeptide(L)' 'MITNSVFNNAHLVDVNFSHTTCRQCTFLNAILTGANFQGAIFNMCNFTGTQINDKQLEQASSLAGSILPNGSLVLN' A
#
# COMPACT_ATOMS: atom_id res chain seq x y z
N MET A 1 -10.55 9.63 0.03
CA MET A 1 -9.90 9.16 -1.21
C MET A 1 -8.61 9.94 -1.39
N ILE A 2 -7.49 9.25 -1.54
CA ILE A 2 -6.14 9.81 -1.70
C ILE A 2 -5.67 9.44 -3.11
N THR A 3 -5.23 10.42 -3.89
CA THR A 3 -4.80 10.19 -5.27
C THR A 3 -3.49 10.92 -5.56
N ASN A 4 -2.65 10.35 -6.43
CA ASN A 4 -1.41 10.97 -6.93
C ASN A 4 -0.48 11.52 -5.84
N SER A 5 -0.50 10.91 -4.66
CA SER A 5 0.25 11.38 -3.48
C SER A 5 1.55 10.61 -3.31
N VAL A 6 2.55 11.27 -2.74
CA VAL A 6 3.90 10.74 -2.54
C VAL A 6 4.17 10.56 -1.05
N PHE A 7 4.42 9.31 -0.64
CA PHE A 7 4.74 8.90 0.72
C PHE A 7 6.08 8.15 0.79
N ASN A 8 6.97 8.40 -0.17
CA ASN A 8 8.25 7.70 -0.25
C ASN A 8 9.09 7.96 1.01
N ASN A 9 9.70 6.91 1.57
CA ASN A 9 10.47 6.91 2.81
C ASN A 9 9.69 7.40 4.04
N ALA A 10 8.35 7.46 3.98
CA ALA A 10 7.55 7.90 5.11
C ALA A 10 7.54 6.86 6.24
N HIS A 11 7.49 7.35 7.48
CA HIS A 11 7.27 6.52 8.66
C HIS A 11 5.77 6.45 8.93
N LEU A 12 5.13 5.33 8.55
CA LEU A 12 3.68 5.11 8.61
C LEU A 12 3.34 3.88 9.46
N VAL A 13 4.15 3.64 10.50
CA VAL A 13 3.98 2.56 11.47
C VAL A 13 2.63 2.71 12.17
N ASP A 14 1.87 1.62 12.27
CA ASP A 14 0.55 1.54 12.92
C ASP A 14 -0.51 2.53 12.39
N VAL A 15 -0.28 3.16 11.23
CA VAL A 15 -1.26 4.06 10.62
C VAL A 15 -2.50 3.29 10.18
N ASN A 16 -3.67 3.85 10.45
CA ASN A 16 -4.92 3.26 10.04
C ASN A 16 -5.31 3.66 8.60
N PHE A 17 -5.18 2.72 7.65
CA PHE A 17 -5.68 2.84 6.28
C PHE A 17 -6.99 2.05 6.05
N SER A 18 -7.65 1.55 7.10
CA SER A 18 -8.86 0.73 6.94
C SER A 18 -9.92 1.46 6.12
N HIS A 19 -10.49 0.77 5.13
CA HIS A 19 -11.51 1.30 4.23
C HIS A 19 -11.11 2.57 3.46
N THR A 20 -9.82 2.90 3.39
CA THR A 20 -9.34 4.01 2.56
C THR A 20 -9.19 3.59 1.11
N THR A 21 -9.40 4.54 0.20
CA THR A 21 -9.07 4.38 -1.22
C THR A 21 -7.87 5.23 -1.57
N CYS A 22 -6.79 4.57 -1.97
CA CYS A 22 -5.58 5.14 -2.53
C CYS A 22 -5.47 4.73 -4.00
N ARG A 23 -5.26 5.70 -4.89
CA ARG A 23 -5.05 5.44 -6.32
C ARG A 23 -3.83 6.17 -6.82
N GLN A 24 -2.98 5.50 -7.58
CA GLN A 24 -1.78 6.12 -8.18
C GLN A 24 -0.88 6.80 -7.13
N CYS A 25 -0.81 6.24 -5.92
CA CYS A 25 0.05 6.73 -4.85
C CYS A 25 1.37 5.95 -4.83
N THR A 26 2.42 6.57 -4.30
CA THR A 26 3.73 5.93 -4.14
C THR A 26 4.13 5.88 -2.68
N PHE A 27 4.59 4.72 -2.24
CA PHE A 27 5.04 4.41 -0.88
C PHE A 27 6.47 3.86 -0.89
N LEU A 28 7.30 4.20 -1.88
CA LEU A 28 8.64 3.60 -2.05
C LEU A 28 9.45 3.66 -0.75
N ASN A 29 9.94 2.51 -0.29
CA ASN A 29 10.72 2.37 0.95
C ASN A 29 10.02 2.90 2.22
N ALA A 30 8.70 3.10 2.21
CA ALA A 30 7.97 3.52 3.40
C ALA A 30 7.92 2.39 4.45
N ILE A 31 7.95 2.77 5.73
CA ILE A 31 7.81 1.84 6.85
C ILE A 31 6.33 1.76 7.19
N LEU A 32 5.69 0.64 6.80
CA LEU A 32 4.25 0.40 6.95
C LEU A 32 3.96 -0.77 7.91
N THR A 33 4.94 -1.16 8.73
CA THR A 33 4.78 -2.22 9.72
C THR A 33 3.63 -1.89 10.66
N GLY A 34 2.71 -2.85 10.83
CA GLY A 34 1.54 -2.69 11.71
C GLY A 34 0.41 -1.82 11.16
N ALA A 35 0.61 -1.15 10.01
CA ALA A 35 -0.46 -0.38 9.37
C ALA A 35 -1.68 -1.27 9.05
N ASN A 36 -2.88 -0.75 9.35
CA ASN A 36 -4.13 -1.47 9.16
C ASN A 36 -4.65 -1.27 7.74
N PHE A 37 -4.71 -2.34 6.95
CA PHE A 37 -5.17 -2.30 5.55
C PHE A 37 -6.57 -2.89 5.36
N GLN A 38 -7.31 -3.16 6.44
CA GLN A 38 -8.62 -3.80 6.40
C GLN A 38 -9.57 -3.11 5.41
N GLY A 39 -9.94 -3.82 4.35
CA GLY A 39 -10.87 -3.32 3.33
C GLY A 39 -10.35 -2.13 2.54
N ALA A 40 -9.05 -1.83 2.59
CA ALA A 40 -8.45 -0.74 1.82
C ALA A 40 -8.41 -1.08 0.32
N ILE A 41 -8.43 -0.07 -0.52
CA ILE A 41 -8.25 -0.18 -1.97
C ILE A 41 -6.97 0.57 -2.31
N PHE A 42 -5.94 -0.15 -2.76
CA PHE A 42 -4.66 0.40 -3.19
C PHE A 42 -4.46 0.05 -4.66
N ASN A 43 -5.11 0.78 -5.56
CA ASN A 43 -5.03 0.50 -6.99
C ASN A 43 -3.95 1.34 -7.66
N MET A 44 -3.18 0.73 -8.55
CA MET A 44 -2.09 1.40 -9.28
C MET A 44 -1.09 2.10 -8.34
N CYS A 45 -0.88 1.56 -7.14
CA CYS A 45 0.04 2.08 -6.14
C CYS A 45 1.40 1.39 -6.23
N ASN A 46 2.45 2.03 -5.71
CA ASN A 46 3.79 1.46 -5.69
C ASN A 46 4.28 1.26 -4.26
N PHE A 47 4.48 0.01 -3.86
CA PHE A 47 4.96 -0.40 -2.55
C PHE A 47 6.39 -0.94 -2.56
N THR A 48 7.15 -0.80 -3.66
CA THR A 48 8.51 -1.34 -3.75
C THR A 48 9.37 -0.93 -2.56
N GLY A 49 10.02 -1.92 -1.94
CA GLY A 49 10.92 -1.71 -0.80
C GLY A 49 10.22 -1.39 0.53
N THR A 50 8.89 -1.41 0.59
CA THR A 50 8.16 -1.20 1.85
C THR A 50 8.29 -2.37 2.81
N GLN A 51 8.16 -2.10 4.10
CA GLN A 51 8.12 -3.12 5.15
C GLN A 51 6.67 -3.53 5.44
N ILE A 52 6.07 -4.27 4.49
CA ILE A 52 4.72 -4.84 4.58
C ILE A 52 4.84 -6.36 4.49
N ASN A 53 4.10 -7.11 5.29
CA ASN A 53 4.02 -8.57 5.18
C ASN A 53 2.76 -9.03 4.42
N ASP A 54 2.74 -10.31 4.01
CA ASP A 54 1.64 -10.88 3.23
C ASP A 54 0.29 -10.74 3.94
N LYS A 55 0.25 -10.95 5.27
CA LYS A 55 -0.97 -10.79 6.07
C LYS A 55 -1.54 -9.36 6.04
N GLN A 56 -0.69 -8.33 5.95
CA GLN A 56 -1.16 -6.95 5.78
C GLN A 56 -1.72 -6.74 4.37
N LEU A 57 -1.07 -7.30 3.34
CA LEU A 57 -1.56 -7.21 1.96
C LEU A 57 -2.91 -7.92 1.79
N GLU A 58 -3.09 -9.10 2.41
CA GLU A 58 -4.33 -9.88 2.41
C GLU A 58 -5.53 -9.15 3.03
N GLN A 59 -5.30 -8.14 3.87
CA GLN A 59 -6.37 -7.30 4.43
C GLN A 59 -6.97 -6.33 3.40
N ALA A 60 -6.20 -5.97 2.37
CA ALA A 60 -6.65 -5.05 1.34
C ALA A 60 -7.71 -5.72 0.46
N SER A 61 -8.77 -4.99 0.17
CA SER A 61 -9.83 -5.45 -0.74
C SER A 61 -9.41 -5.41 -2.22
N SER A 62 -8.41 -4.59 -2.55
CA SER A 62 -7.86 -4.53 -3.90
C SER A 62 -6.44 -3.98 -3.91
N LEU A 63 -5.60 -4.61 -4.72
CA LEU A 63 -4.23 -4.20 -5.05
C LEU A 63 -4.04 -4.09 -6.57
N ALA A 64 -5.12 -3.95 -7.33
CA ALA A 64 -5.10 -4.10 -8.79
C ALA A 64 -4.16 -3.08 -9.44
N GLY A 65 -3.26 -3.57 -10.30
CA GLY A 65 -2.25 -2.76 -10.99
C GLY A 65 -1.15 -2.20 -10.08
N SER A 66 -1.09 -2.62 -8.82
CA SER A 66 -0.06 -2.15 -7.88
C SER A 66 1.22 -2.97 -7.95
N ILE A 67 2.33 -2.33 -7.60
CA ILE A 67 3.63 -2.99 -7.46
C ILE A 67 3.83 -3.33 -5.99
N LEU A 68 4.08 -4.61 -5.69
CA LEU A 68 4.28 -5.16 -4.35
C LEU A 68 5.66 -4.83 -3.78
N PRO A 69 5.92 -5.07 -2.48
CA PRO A 69 7.21 -4.79 -1.86
C PRO A 69 8.42 -5.39 -2.57
N ASN A 70 8.25 -6.59 -3.14
CA ASN A 70 9.28 -7.30 -3.89
C ASN A 70 9.43 -6.84 -5.37
N GLY A 71 8.69 -5.82 -5.80
CA GLY A 71 8.69 -5.31 -7.17
C GLY A 71 7.76 -6.05 -8.13
N SER A 72 7.01 -7.05 -7.68
CA SER A 72 6.07 -7.80 -8.53
C SER A 72 4.81 -6.96 -8.82
N LEU A 73 4.35 -6.98 -10.07
CA LEU A 73 3.11 -6.31 -10.48
C LEU A 73 1.90 -7.22 -10.20
N VAL A 74 0.87 -6.65 -9.56
CA VAL A 74 -0.45 -7.28 -9.45
C VAL A 74 -1.23 -7.01 -10.73
N LEU A 75 -1.54 -8.06 -11.48
CA LEU A 75 -2.37 -7.96 -12.68
C LEU A 75 -3.85 -7.76 -12.29
N ASN A 76 -4.62 -7.15 -13.20
CA ASN A 76 -6.04 -6.86 -13.01
C ASN A 76 -6.91 -8.12 -13.01
#